data_AF-A0A932UDP2-F1
#
_entry.id   AF-A0A932UDP2-F1
#
_cell.length_a   1.000
_cell.length_b   1.000
_cell.length_c   1.000
_cell.angle_alpha   90.00
_cell.angle_beta   90.00
_cell.angle_gamma   90.00
#
_symmetry.space_group_name_H-M   'P 1'
#
loop_
_entity.id
_entity.type
_entity.pdbx_description
1 polymer ?
#
loop_
_entity_poly.entity_id
_entity_poly.type
_entity_poly.pdbx_seq_one_letter_code
_entity_poly.pdbx_strand_id
1 'polypeptide(L)'
;MKRLLPMVILIVVGLALGAGGAIGVTRAFGDSLPFGQGKTTPAKEAETAERPGIMVPLRERIVNLADPGILRYLKVSLVLEMADPEHKGSPPKAEEYKKKQEELK
;
A
#
# COMPACT_ATOMS: atom_id res chain seq x y z
N MET A 1 -43.57 -16.96 -33.80
CA MET A 1 -42.14 -17.32 -33.62
C MET A 1 -41.20 -16.85 -34.74
N LYS A 2 -41.68 -16.51 -35.96
CA LYS A 2 -40.81 -16.10 -37.09
C LYS A 2 -40.06 -14.76 -36.93
N ARG A 3 -40.41 -13.91 -35.96
CA ARG A 3 -39.76 -12.60 -35.70
C ARG A 3 -38.71 -12.61 -34.58
N LEU A 4 -38.58 -13.72 -33.84
CA LEU A 4 -37.61 -13.83 -32.74
C LEU A 4 -36.21 -14.15 -33.26
N LEU A 5 -36.12 -14.99 -34.29
CA LEU A 5 -34.84 -15.36 -34.90
C LEU A 5 -34.04 -14.17 -35.45
N PRO A 6 -34.61 -13.24 -36.26
CA PRO A 6 -33.86 -12.08 -36.74
C PRO A 6 -33.47 -11.11 -35.61
N MET A 7 -34.29 -11.00 -34.56
CA MET A 7 -34.00 -10.15 -33.40
C MET A 7 -32.83 -10.70 -32.58
N VAL A 8 -32.77 -12.02 -32.35
CA VAL A 8 -31.65 -12.65 -31.65
C VAL A 8 -30.36 -12.53 -32.47
N ILE A 9 -30.43 -12.71 -33.79
CA ILE A 9 -29.27 -12.52 -34.67
C ILE A 9 -28.76 -11.08 -34.58
N LEU A 10 -29.65 -10.09 -34.60
CA LEU A 10 -29.27 -8.68 -34.51
C LEU A 10 -28.62 -8.33 -33.17
N ILE A 11 -29.11 -8.92 -32.07
CA ILE A 11 -28.50 -8.76 -30.74
C ILE A 11 -27.12 -9.41 -30.68
N VAL A 12 -26.97 -10.62 -31.22
CA VAL A 12 -25.68 -11.34 -31.22
C VAL A 12 -24.66 -10.63 -32.09
N VAL A 13 -25.05 -10.14 -33.26
CA VAL A 13 -24.18 -9.36 -34.15
C VAL A 13 -23.82 -8.02 -33.48
N GLY A 14 -24.78 -7.35 -32.84
CA GLY A 14 -24.54 -6.13 -32.08
C GLY A 14 -23.54 -6.33 -30.94
N LEU A 15 -23.65 -7.43 -30.18
CA LEU A 15 -22.71 -7.78 -29.12
C LEU A 15 -21.32 -8.13 -29.66
N ALA A 16 -21.24 -8.89 -30.75
CA ALA A 16 -19.98 -9.26 -31.38
C ALA A 16 -19.24 -8.03 -31.93
N LEU A 17 -19.95 -7.12 -32.59
CA LEU A 17 -19.39 -5.87 -33.10
C LEU A 17 -19.04 -4.89 -31.97
N GLY A 18 -19.83 -4.84 -30.90
CA GLY A 18 -19.54 -4.02 -29.72
C GLY A 18 -18.27 -4.48 -29.00
N ALA A 19 -18.12 -5.79 -28.76
CA ALA A 19 -16.94 -6.36 -28.14
C ALA A 19 -15.69 -6.22 -29.03
N GLY A 20 -15.82 -6.51 -30.33
CA GLY A 20 -14.73 -6.35 -31.29
C GLY A 20 -14.31 -4.90 -31.48
N GLY A 21 -15.27 -3.97 -31.54
CA GLY A 21 -15.03 -2.54 -31.66
C GLY A 21 -14.34 -1.94 -30.44
N ALA A 22 -14.75 -2.34 -29.22
CA ALA A 22 -14.10 -1.90 -27.99
C ALA A 22 -12.63 -2.36 -27.90
N ILE A 23 -12.35 -3.61 -28.27
CA ILE A 23 -10.97 -4.15 -28.29
C ILE A 23 -10.13 -3.50 -29.41
N GLY A 24 -10.71 -3.28 -30.58
CA GLY A 24 -10.02 -2.63 -31.70
C GLY A 24 -9.65 -1.18 -31.41
N VAL A 25 -10.58 -0.40 -30.85
CA VAL A 25 -10.36 1.01 -30.49
C VAL A 25 -9.36 1.15 -29.35
N THR A 26 -9.43 0.30 -28.32
CA THR A 26 -8.45 0.32 -27.21
C THR A 26 -7.04 -0.06 -27.67
N ARG A 27 -6.88 -1.03 -28.58
CA ARG A 27 -5.56 -1.36 -29.15
C ARG A 27 -5.00 -0.29 -30.08
N ALA A 28 -5.86 0.36 -30.88
CA ALA A 28 -5.40 1.33 -31.88
C ALA A 28 -5.20 2.75 -31.31
N PHE A 29 -5.99 3.14 -30.30
CA PHE A 29 -6.03 4.52 -29.78
C PHE A 29 -5.88 4.62 -28.26
N GLY A 30 -5.60 3.51 -27.56
CA GLY A 30 -5.58 3.43 -26.09
C GLY A 30 -4.75 4.50 -25.37
N ASP A 31 -3.60 4.90 -25.94
CA ASP A 31 -2.73 5.95 -25.35
C ASP A 31 -3.25 7.39 -25.58
N SER A 32 -4.15 7.58 -26.55
CA SER A 32 -4.68 8.89 -26.96
C SER A 32 -6.11 9.17 -26.48
N LEU A 33 -6.79 8.15 -25.95
CA LEU A 33 -8.13 8.29 -25.41
C LEU A 33 -8.06 8.89 -23.99
N PRO A 34 -8.81 9.96 -23.68
CA PRO A 34 -8.82 10.61 -22.36
C PRO A 34 -9.46 9.76 -21.26
N PHE A 35 -9.89 8.54 -21.58
CA PHE A 35 -10.36 7.51 -20.65
C PHE A 35 -9.31 6.43 -20.38
N GLY A 36 -8.04 6.71 -20.73
CA GLY A 36 -6.90 5.89 -20.39
C GLY A 36 -6.94 5.56 -18.90
N GLN A 37 -7.11 4.26 -18.62
CA GLN A 37 -6.83 3.64 -17.33
C GLN A 37 -5.66 4.40 -16.72
N GLY A 38 -5.95 5.04 -15.57
CA GLY A 38 -4.95 5.78 -14.84
C GLY A 38 -3.68 4.96 -14.88
N LYS A 39 -2.61 5.55 -15.41
CA LYS A 39 -1.29 4.98 -15.29
C LYS A 39 -1.13 4.72 -13.79
N THR A 40 -1.41 3.50 -13.37
CA THR A 40 -0.67 2.85 -12.33
C THR A 40 0.71 2.75 -12.95
N THR A 41 1.43 3.88 -12.94
CA THR A 41 2.82 3.87 -12.57
C THR A 41 2.87 2.76 -11.53
N PRO A 42 3.52 1.61 -11.79
CA PRO A 42 3.82 0.73 -10.69
C PRO A 42 4.48 1.69 -9.72
N ALA A 43 3.80 1.99 -8.61
CA ALA A 43 4.41 2.72 -7.53
C ALA A 43 5.65 1.91 -7.35
N LYS A 44 6.80 2.48 -7.78
CA LYS A 44 8.08 1.83 -7.72
C LYS A 44 8.07 1.44 -6.26
N GLU A 45 7.86 0.15 -5.99
CA GLU A 45 7.99 -0.37 -4.66
C GLU A 45 9.37 0.16 -4.36
N ALA A 46 9.40 1.15 -3.46
CA ALA A 46 10.61 1.33 -2.74
C ALA A 46 10.76 -0.08 -2.18
N GLU A 47 11.67 -0.84 -2.78
CA GLU A 47 12.67 -1.53 -1.99
C GLU A 47 13.18 -0.46 -1.00
N THR A 48 12.36 -0.18 0.01
CA THR A 48 12.80 -0.07 1.37
C THR A 48 13.47 -1.40 1.55
N ALA A 49 14.72 -1.49 1.06
CA ALA A 49 15.68 -2.43 1.57
C ALA A 49 15.41 -2.39 3.06
N GLU A 50 14.96 -3.50 3.61
CA GLU A 50 14.77 -3.71 5.03
C GLU A 50 16.15 -3.47 5.65
N ARG A 51 16.52 -2.20 5.82
CA ARG A 51 17.72 -1.80 6.53
C ARG A 51 17.29 -1.97 7.95
N PRO A 52 17.76 -3.01 8.66
CA PRO A 52 17.30 -3.25 10.00
C PRO A 52 17.70 -2.02 10.82
N GLY A 53 16.68 -1.25 11.20
CA GLY A 53 16.87 -0.05 12.00
C GLY A 53 17.28 -0.41 13.42
N ILE A 54 17.85 0.56 14.12
CA ILE A 54 18.11 0.41 15.55
C ILE A 54 16.77 0.63 16.27
N MET A 55 16.32 -0.37 17.02
CA MET A 55 15.17 -0.25 17.90
C MET A 55 15.58 0.43 19.20
N VAL A 56 15.01 1.58 19.51
CA VAL A 56 15.26 2.35 20.74
C VAL A 56 13.99 2.34 21.59
N PRO A 57 13.95 1.58 22.70
CA PRO A 57 12.80 1.59 23.59
C PRO A 57 12.76 2.91 24.37
N LEU A 58 11.60 3.58 24.38
CA LEU A 58 11.35 4.75 25.20
C LEU A 58 10.83 4.35 26.58
N ARG A 59 10.99 5.24 27.56
CA ARG A 59 10.47 5.03 28.90
C ARG A 59 8.94 5.00 28.88
N GLU A 60 8.33 4.06 29.60
CA GLU A 60 6.88 3.97 29.76
C GLU A 60 6.27 5.30 30.26
N ARG A 61 5.06 5.59 29.79
CA ARG A 61 4.27 6.75 30.23
C ARG A 61 2.88 6.29 30.64
N ILE A 62 2.43 6.79 31.78
CA ILE A 62 1.05 6.62 32.24
C ILE A 62 0.43 8.00 32.21
N VAL A 63 -0.64 8.17 31.44
CA VAL A 63 -1.37 9.43 31.32
C VAL A 63 -2.80 9.24 31.81
N ASN A 64 -3.35 10.28 32.44
CA ASN A 64 -4.76 10.30 32.80
C ASN A 64 -5.59 10.64 31.56
N LEU A 65 -6.58 9.83 31.24
CA LEU A 65 -7.53 10.14 30.17
C LEU A 65 -8.55 11.10 30.75
N ALA A 66 -8.76 12.24 30.10
CA ALA A 66 -9.70 13.27 30.53
C ALA A 66 -11.18 12.87 30.33
N ASP A 67 -11.52 11.62 30.65
CA ASP A 67 -12.86 11.06 30.54
C ASP A 67 -13.70 11.50 31.76
N PRO A 68 -14.83 12.20 31.57
CA PRO A 68 -15.68 12.60 32.69
C PRO A 68 -16.32 11.37 33.34
N GLY A 69 -16.13 11.24 34.65
CA GLY A 69 -16.86 10.29 35.50
C GLY A 69 -16.20 8.94 35.76
N ILE A 70 -15.01 8.64 35.19
CA ILE A 70 -14.28 7.40 35.48
C ILE A 70 -12.76 7.66 35.51
N LEU A 71 -12.06 7.11 36.51
CA LEU A 71 -10.60 7.11 36.59
C LEU A 71 -10.02 6.12 35.56
N ARG A 72 -9.83 6.57 34.32
CA ARG A 72 -9.19 5.80 33.26
C ARG A 72 -7.78 6.31 33.01
N TYR A 73 -6.82 5.40 33.00
CA TYR A 73 -5.42 5.70 32.71
C TYR A 73 -4.99 4.95 31.45
N LEU A 74 -4.19 5.61 30.62
CA LEU A 74 -3.55 5.00 29.47
C LEU A 74 -2.07 4.77 29.78
N LYS A 75 -1.67 3.50 29.77
CA LYS A 75 -0.25 3.09 29.82
C LYS A 75 0.26 2.91 28.40
N VAL A 76 1.28 3.67 28.03
CA VAL A 76 1.91 3.62 26.70
C VAL A 76 3.37 3.21 26.83
N SER A 77 3.78 2.26 25.98
CA SER A 77 5.18 1.91 25.71
C SER A 77 5.45 2.14 24.23
N LEU A 78 6.54 2.82 23.91
CA LEU A 78 6.91 3.17 22.54
C LEU A 78 8.32 2.65 22.26
N VAL A 79 8.52 2.07 21.08
CA VAL A 79 9.82 1.67 20.55
C VAL A 79 10.01 2.39 19.23
N LEU A 80 11.08 3.17 19.09
CA LEU A 80 11.40 3.87 17.86
C LEU A 80 12.32 3.00 17.02
N GLU A 81 11.96 2.75 15.77
CA GLU A 81 12.87 2.18 14.80
C GLU A 81 13.55 3.31 14.03
N MET A 82 14.87 3.42 14.16
CA MET A 82 15.65 4.45 13.47
C MET A 82 16.36 3.83 12.26
N ALA A 83 16.09 4.39 11.09
CA ALA A 83 16.80 4.01 9.87
C ALA A 83 18.28 4.37 10.00
N ASP A 84 19.14 3.36 9.93
CA ASP A 84 20.60 3.55 9.88
C ASP A 84 21.04 3.42 8.40
N PRO A 85 21.42 4.54 7.74
CA PRO A 85 21.82 4.51 6.35
C PRO A 85 23.16 3.80 6.10
N GLU A 86 23.96 3.60 7.14
CA GLU A 86 25.28 2.95 7.09
C GLU A 86 25.21 1.46 7.41
N HIS A 87 24.15 1.02 8.10
CA HIS A 87 23.95 -0.40 8.43
C HIS A 87 23.45 -1.19 7.22
N LYS A 88 24.41 -1.75 6.47
CA LYS A 88 24.15 -2.70 5.37
C LYS A 88 24.29 -4.13 5.87
N GLY A 89 23.19 -4.79 6.17
CA GLY A 89 23.20 -6.22 6.51
C GLY A 89 22.18 -6.60 7.57
N SER A 90 22.31 -7.82 8.09
CA SER A 90 21.45 -8.42 9.11
C SER A 90 21.36 -7.57 10.40
N PRO A 91 20.26 -7.71 11.18
CA PRO A 91 20.07 -6.94 12.40
C PRO A 91 21.26 -7.10 13.36
N PRO A 92 21.71 -6.01 14.04
CA PRO A 92 22.83 -6.05 14.97
C PRO A 92 22.66 -7.13 16.04
N LYS A 93 23.76 -7.61 16.60
CA LYS A 93 23.67 -8.55 17.74
C LYS A 93 23.20 -7.81 19.00
N ALA A 94 22.61 -8.53 19.95
CA ALA A 94 22.02 -7.94 21.17
C ALA A 94 22.98 -7.02 21.97
N GLU A 95 24.28 -7.28 21.93
CA GLU A 95 25.29 -6.43 22.59
C GLU A 95 25.56 -5.12 21.84
N GLU A 96 25.51 -5.15 20.51
CA GLU A 96 25.67 -3.96 19.66
C GLU A 96 24.47 -3.04 19.77
N TYR A 97 23.26 -3.60 19.92
CA TYR A 97 22.05 -2.83 20.21
C TYR A 97 22.17 -2.04 21.51
N LYS A 98 22.69 -2.66 22.59
CA LYS A 98 22.85 -1.97 23.87
C LYS A 98 23.83 -0.81 23.80
N LYS A 99 24.97 -0.99 23.12
CA LYS A 99 25.96 0.08 22.92
C LYS A 99 25.39 1.24 22.10
N LYS A 100 24.76 0.95 20.96
CA LYS A 100 24.11 2.00 20.15
C LYS A 100 22.99 2.70 20.91
N GLN A 101 22.20 1.98 21.70
CA GLN A 101 21.16 2.59 22.56
C GLN A 101 21.75 3.47 23.68
N GLU A 102 22.92 3.14 24.21
CA GLU A 102 23.62 3.97 25.20
C GLU A 102 24.19 5.25 24.59
N GLU A 103 24.70 5.19 23.35
CA GLU A 103 25.16 6.37 22.60
C GLU A 103 24.04 7.36 22.25
N LEU A 104 22.78 6.88 22.22
CA LEU A 104 21.60 7.65 21.82
C LEU A 104 20.74 8.17 22.99
N LYS A 105 21.07 7.81 24.23
CA LYS A 105 20.39 8.29 25.44
C LYS A 105 20.88 9.67 25.85
#